data_AF-A0A6S6TFV0-F1
#
_entry.id   AF-A0A6S6TFV0-F1
#
_cell.length_a   1.000
_cell.length_b   1.000
_cell.length_c   1.000
_cell.angle_alpha   90.00
_cell.angle_beta   90.00
_cell.angle_gamma   90.00
#
_symmetry.space_group_name_H-M   'P 1'
#
loop_
_entity.id
_entity.type
_entity.pdbx_description
1 polymer ?
#
loop_
_entity_poly.entity_id
_entity_poly.type
_entity_poly.pdbx_seq_one_letter_code
_entity_poly.pdbx_strand_id
1 'polypeptide(L)'
;MLKNREELESFYKGLTENFEGYIQMSDSRINDVFVTAISLPKWETLHKDTNYILEMALFDSVSNNSILVRQHNSEWLVLEKELNGTEPIDTFFTIVEHTPKMKIAQVWEEESNEFCLDMQVLEAKYLMFVGFEKGESK
;
A
#
# COMPACT_ATOMS: atom_id res chain seq x y z
N MET A 1 -3.16 10.12 -6.40
CA MET A 1 -2.54 11.25 -7.11
C MET A 1 -1.28 10.78 -7.83
N LEU A 2 -0.99 11.32 -9.02
CA LEU A 2 0.30 11.09 -9.68
C LEU A 2 1.36 11.99 -9.03
N LYS A 3 2.57 11.47 -8.88
CA LYS A 3 3.74 12.18 -8.36
C LYS A 3 4.94 11.93 -9.26
N ASN A 4 5.72 12.96 -9.54
CA ASN A 4 7.05 12.81 -10.12
C ASN A 4 8.06 12.33 -9.04
N ARG A 5 9.34 12.16 -9.42
CA ARG A 5 10.37 11.64 -8.51
C ARG A 5 10.61 12.53 -7.28
N GLU A 6 10.70 13.84 -7.45
CA GLU A 6 10.95 14.79 -6.36
C GLU A 6 9.75 14.85 -5.40
N GLU A 7 8.54 14.83 -5.94
CA GLU A 7 7.31 14.79 -5.17
C GLU A 7 7.15 13.47 -4.41
N LEU A 8 7.55 12.34 -5.01
CA LEU A 8 7.56 11.05 -4.34
C LEU A 8 8.60 11.02 -3.22
N GLU A 9 9.80 11.55 -3.45
CA GLU A 9 10.84 11.65 -2.42
C GLU A 9 10.36 12.47 -1.23
N SER A 10 9.77 13.65 -1.50
CA SER A 10 9.22 14.50 -0.44
C SER A 10 8.06 13.82 0.30
N PHE A 11 7.20 13.09 -0.41
CA PHE A 11 6.14 12.30 0.20
C PHE A 11 6.71 11.22 1.12
N TYR A 12 7.65 10.43 0.61
CA TYR A 12 8.28 9.33 1.34
C TYR A 12 9.00 9.82 2.60
N LYS A 13 9.77 10.91 2.50
CA LYS A 13 10.46 11.52 3.65
C LYS A 13 9.51 12.12 4.68
N GLY A 14 8.27 12.40 4.30
CA GLY A 14 7.21 12.86 5.20
C GLY A 14 6.54 11.73 6.00
N LEU A 15 6.77 10.45 5.65
CA LEU A 15 6.24 9.31 6.38
C LEU A 15 7.07 9.09 7.65
N THR A 16 6.51 9.46 8.81
CA THR A 16 7.22 9.44 10.11
C THR A 16 6.72 8.35 11.06
N GLU A 17 5.62 7.70 10.69
CA GLU A 17 4.96 6.64 11.42
C GLU A 17 5.68 5.30 11.26
N ASN A 18 5.23 4.29 12.01
CA ASN A 18 5.69 2.92 11.86
C ASN A 18 4.68 2.14 11.02
N PHE A 19 5.17 1.44 10.00
CA PHE A 19 4.34 0.75 9.03
C PHE A 19 4.61 -0.75 9.01
N GLU A 20 3.56 -1.55 8.95
CA GLU A 20 3.64 -2.89 8.34
C GLU A 20 3.61 -2.70 6.82
N GLY A 21 4.25 -3.58 6.04
CA GLY A 21 4.19 -3.46 4.58
C GLY A 21 5.34 -4.08 3.83
N TYR A 22 5.55 -3.63 2.60
CA TYR A 22 6.71 -3.98 1.79
C TYR A 22 7.10 -2.86 0.84
N ILE A 23 8.36 -2.89 0.40
CA ILE A 23 8.87 -2.06 -0.69
C ILE A 23 9.50 -2.98 -1.74
N GLN A 24 9.08 -2.82 -2.99
CA GLN A 24 9.69 -3.43 -4.14
C GLN A 24 10.49 -2.39 -4.92
N MET A 25 11.81 -2.54 -4.95
CA MET A 25 12.66 -1.72 -5.82
C MET A 25 12.72 -2.32 -7.23
N SER A 26 12.98 -1.50 -8.24
CA SER A 26 13.03 -1.89 -9.65
C SER A 26 14.18 -2.84 -10.00
N ASP A 27 15.21 -2.87 -9.17
CA ASP A 27 16.45 -3.62 -9.34
C ASP A 27 16.52 -4.89 -8.46
N SER A 28 15.47 -5.18 -7.71
CA SER A 28 15.44 -6.32 -6.80
C SER A 28 14.07 -7.03 -6.77
N ARG A 29 14.07 -8.27 -6.30
CA ARG A 29 12.84 -8.94 -5.89
C ARG A 29 12.36 -8.36 -4.57
N ILE A 30 11.08 -8.55 -4.25
CA ILE A 30 10.55 -8.16 -2.95
C ILE A 30 11.32 -8.90 -1.86
N ASN A 31 12.15 -8.18 -1.12
CA ASN A 31 12.93 -8.67 0.01
C ASN A 31 12.68 -7.83 1.27
N ASP A 32 12.34 -6.55 1.09
CA ASP A 32 12.04 -5.62 2.17
C ASP A 32 10.57 -5.75 2.58
N VAL A 33 10.28 -6.77 3.39
CA VAL A 33 8.96 -7.05 3.97
C VAL A 33 8.98 -6.76 5.47
N PHE A 34 8.08 -5.88 5.91
CA PHE A 34 7.95 -5.41 7.27
C PHE A 34 6.72 -6.05 7.91
N VAL A 35 6.89 -7.27 8.44
CA VAL A 35 5.80 -8.04 9.06
C VAL A 35 5.29 -7.39 10.36
N THR A 36 6.15 -6.59 11.00
CA THR A 36 5.80 -5.77 12.17
C THR A 36 5.99 -4.31 11.83
N ALA A 37 5.22 -3.43 12.48
CA ALA A 37 5.32 -2.00 12.26
C ALA A 37 6.72 -1.46 12.60
N ILE A 38 7.42 -0.90 11.60
CA ILE A 38 8.73 -0.27 11.76
C ILE A 38 8.81 1.07 11.04
N SER A 39 9.79 1.89 11.43
CA SER A 39 10.19 3.06 10.65
C SER A 39 10.77 2.61 9.31
N LEU A 40 10.41 3.31 8.24
CA LEU A 40 10.88 2.97 6.90
C LEU A 40 12.40 3.17 6.73
N PRO A 41 13.05 2.40 5.83
CA PRO A 41 14.42 2.69 5.41
C PRO A 41 14.57 4.13 4.91
N LYS A 42 15.76 4.71 5.05
CA LYS A 42 16.00 6.06 4.48
C LYS A 42 15.93 6.02 2.96
N TRP A 43 15.42 7.09 2.35
CA TRP A 43 15.33 7.24 0.89
C TRP A 43 16.68 6.99 0.20
N GLU A 44 17.76 7.53 0.78
CA GLU A 44 19.12 7.41 0.28
C GLU A 44 19.69 5.98 0.39
N THR A 45 19.15 5.17 1.31
CA THR A 45 19.54 3.75 1.44
C THR A 45 18.87 2.90 0.36
N LEU A 46 17.63 3.24 0.00
CA LEU A 46 16.87 2.55 -1.05
C LEU A 46 17.37 2.91 -2.44
N HIS A 47 17.68 4.19 -2.68
CA HIS A 47 18.00 4.68 -4.01
C HIS A 47 19.51 4.69 -4.26
N LYS A 48 20.01 3.60 -4.85
CA LYS A 48 21.37 3.47 -5.37
C LYS A 48 21.30 3.51 -6.89
N ASP A 49 22.13 4.35 -7.50
CA ASP A 49 22.17 4.53 -8.96
C ASP A 49 20.81 4.98 -9.55
N THR A 50 20.30 4.24 -10.54
CA THR A 50 19.10 4.58 -11.31
C THR A 50 17.88 3.75 -10.91
N ASN A 51 17.94 3.03 -9.79
CA ASN A 51 16.78 2.28 -9.32
C ASN A 51 15.67 3.20 -8.82
N TYR A 52 14.48 2.62 -8.64
CA TYR A 52 13.29 3.33 -8.18
C TYR A 52 12.34 2.37 -7.48
N ILE A 53 11.42 2.91 -6.68
CA ILE A 53 10.31 2.13 -6.10
C ILE A 53 9.40 1.68 -7.25
N LEU A 54 9.34 0.38 -7.51
CA LEU A 54 8.39 -0.20 -8.47
C LEU A 54 6.99 -0.25 -7.85
N GLU A 55 6.90 -0.74 -6.62
CA GLU A 55 5.69 -0.80 -5.82
C GLU A 55 6.02 -0.69 -4.33
N MET A 56 5.13 -0.09 -3.56
CA MET A 56 5.20 -0.08 -2.10
C MET A 56 3.78 -0.11 -1.55
N ALA A 57 3.54 -0.96 -0.56
CA ALA A 57 2.28 -1.01 0.17
C ALA A 57 2.58 -0.95 1.66
N LEU A 58 1.99 0.02 2.35
CA LEU A 58 2.22 0.30 3.77
C LEU A 58 0.89 0.41 4.51
N PHE A 59 0.88 0.00 5.76
CA PHE A 59 -0.27 0.13 6.65
C PHE A 59 0.18 0.59 8.04
N ASP A 60 -0.42 1.67 8.50
CA ASP A 60 -0.33 2.12 9.89
C ASP A 60 -1.61 1.73 10.63
N SER A 61 -1.48 0.76 11.53
CA SER A 61 -2.58 0.29 12.38
C SER A 61 -3.07 1.30 13.40
N VAL A 62 -2.28 2.32 13.74
CA VAL A 62 -2.66 3.35 14.74
C VAL A 62 -3.61 4.38 14.11
N SER A 63 -3.25 4.91 12.94
CA SER A 63 -4.12 5.81 12.17
C SER A 63 -5.14 5.09 11.29
N ASN A 64 -5.05 3.76 11.20
CA ASN A 64 -5.87 2.92 10.29
C ASN A 64 -5.78 3.40 8.83
N ASN A 65 -4.58 3.81 8.42
CA ASN A 65 -4.30 4.38 7.11
C ASN A 65 -3.46 3.41 6.26
N SER A 66 -3.83 3.26 4.99
CA SER A 66 -3.11 2.43 4.03
C SER A 66 -2.58 3.28 2.89
N ILE A 67 -1.33 3.04 2.52
CA ILE A 67 -0.63 3.74 1.44
C ILE A 67 -0.22 2.72 0.39
N LEU A 68 -0.60 2.97 -0.85
CA LEU A 68 -0.17 2.23 -2.02
C LEU A 68 0.56 3.19 -2.97
N VAL A 69 1.77 2.82 -3.35
CA VAL A 69 2.57 3.50 -4.36
C VAL A 69 2.88 2.52 -5.48
N ARG A 70 2.60 2.89 -6.72
CA ARG A 70 2.92 2.07 -7.90
C ARG A 70 3.50 2.94 -9.00
N GLN A 71 4.60 2.50 -9.60
CA GLN A 71 5.17 3.16 -10.76
C GLN A 71 4.19 3.09 -11.94
N HIS A 72 4.05 4.22 -12.64
CA HIS A 72 3.24 4.38 -13.83
C HIS A 72 3.97 5.30 -14.82
N ASN A 73 4.66 4.70 -15.79
CA ASN A 73 5.51 5.40 -16.76
C ASN A 73 6.63 6.22 -16.08
N SER A 74 6.63 7.55 -16.23
CA SER A 74 7.62 8.44 -15.63
C SER A 74 7.23 8.94 -14.23
N GLU A 75 6.11 8.48 -13.70
CA GLU A 75 5.51 8.97 -12.46
C GLU A 75 5.09 7.81 -11.55
N TRP A 76 4.58 8.15 -10.37
CA TRP A 76 4.04 7.20 -9.41
C TRP A 76 2.62 7.56 -9.05
N LEU A 77 1.73 6.58 -9.17
CA LEU A 77 0.43 6.67 -8.54
C LEU A 77 0.62 6.46 -7.04
N VAL A 78 0.30 7.47 -6.24
CA VAL A 78 0.24 7.41 -4.79
C VAL A 78 -1.22 7.48 -4.36
N LEU A 79 -1.69 6.42 -3.71
CA LEU A 79 -3.02 6.31 -3.14
C LEU A 79 -2.87 6.17 -1.63
N GLU A 80 -3.55 7.03 -0.89
CA GLU A 80 -3.59 7.02 0.55
C GLU A 80 -5.05 6.97 0.97
N LYS A 81 -5.38 6.09 1.91
CA LYS A 81 -6.76 5.88 2.31
C LYS A 81 -6.86 5.45 3.77
N GLU A 82 -7.60 6.25 4.53
CA GLU A 82 -8.09 5.90 5.85
C GLU A 82 -9.22 4.86 5.71
N LEU A 83 -9.15 3.79 6.49
CA LEU A 83 -9.96 2.59 6.31
C LEU A 83 -11.07 2.47 7.37
N ASN A 84 -11.60 3.61 7.83
CA ASN A 84 -12.69 3.62 8.79
C ASN A 84 -13.99 3.14 8.14
N GLY A 85 -14.57 2.06 8.65
CA GLY A 85 -15.82 1.50 8.12
C GLY A 85 -15.67 0.66 6.85
N THR A 86 -14.44 0.37 6.42
CA THR A 86 -14.20 -0.60 5.34
C THR A 86 -14.04 -2.00 5.93
N GLU A 87 -14.78 -2.98 5.40
CA GLU A 87 -14.59 -4.37 5.81
C GLU A 87 -13.39 -4.98 5.08
N PRO A 88 -12.41 -5.55 5.81
CA PRO A 88 -11.33 -6.29 5.18
C PRO A 88 -11.89 -7.54 4.50
N ILE A 89 -11.42 -7.81 3.28
CA ILE A 89 -11.67 -9.10 2.65
C ILE A 89 -10.46 -9.96 2.93
N ASP A 90 -10.67 -11.19 3.39
CA ASP A 90 -9.60 -12.17 3.59
C ASP A 90 -9.05 -12.64 2.22
N THR A 91 -8.36 -11.75 1.50
CA THR A 91 -7.70 -12.07 0.24
C THR A 91 -6.23 -12.31 0.53
N PHE A 92 -5.87 -13.59 0.61
CA PHE A 92 -4.54 -14.02 0.98
C PHE A 92 -3.61 -14.13 -0.23
N PHE A 93 -2.54 -13.34 -0.24
CA PHE A 93 -1.43 -13.53 -1.17
C PHE A 93 -0.12 -13.73 -0.40
N THR A 94 0.66 -14.72 -0.81
CA THR A 94 2.05 -14.90 -0.34
C THR A 94 2.94 -14.05 -1.24
N ILE A 95 3.59 -13.03 -0.68
CA ILE A 95 4.43 -12.09 -1.42
C ILE A 95 5.81 -12.70 -1.68
N VAL A 96 6.36 -13.35 -0.66
CA VAL A 96 7.64 -14.08 -0.69
C VAL A 96 7.48 -15.39 0.07
N GLU A 97 8.13 -16.47 -0.38
CA GLU A 97 8.17 -17.72 0.38
C GLU A 97 8.59 -17.43 1.85
N HIS A 98 7.87 -18.01 2.81
CA HIS A 98 8.05 -17.81 4.26
C HIS A 98 7.60 -16.47 4.86
N THR A 99 6.96 -15.57 4.08
CA THR A 99 6.23 -14.42 4.66
C THR A 99 4.79 -14.82 5.03
N PRO A 100 4.21 -14.24 6.11
CA PRO A 100 2.80 -14.44 6.41
C PRO A 100 1.92 -13.90 5.27
N LYS A 101 0.70 -14.41 5.18
CA LYS A 101 -0.23 -13.99 4.14
C LYS A 101 -0.60 -12.52 4.32
N MET A 102 -0.60 -11.78 3.22
CA MET A 102 -1.07 -10.41 3.19
C MET A 102 -2.58 -10.34 3.37
N LYS A 103 -3.07 -9.29 4.06
CA LYS A 103 -4.48 -8.93 4.14
C LYS A 103 -4.77 -7.69 3.29
N ILE A 104 -5.90 -7.70 2.60
CA ILE A 104 -6.34 -6.61 1.71
C ILE A 104 -7.75 -6.17 2.09
N ALA A 105 -7.98 -4.87 2.28
CA ALA A 105 -9.33 -4.32 2.40
C ALA A 105 -9.86 -3.86 1.04
N GLN A 106 -11.15 -4.08 0.80
CA GLN A 106 -11.84 -3.49 -0.33
C GLN A 106 -12.54 -2.22 0.11
N VAL A 107 -12.18 -1.11 -0.52
CA VAL A 107 -12.81 0.18 -0.27
C VAL A 107 -13.97 0.33 -1.25
N TRP A 108 -15.16 0.53 -0.70
CA TRP A 108 -16.39 0.78 -1.43
C TRP A 108 -16.81 2.23 -1.22
N GLU A 109 -17.16 2.91 -2.30
CA GLU A 109 -17.66 4.29 -2.25
C GLU A 109 -19.05 4.31 -2.91
N GLU A 110 -20.01 5.04 -2.33
CA GLU A 110 -21.32 5.27 -2.94
C GLU A 110 -21.17 6.27 -4.09
N GLU A 111 -21.54 5.86 -5.30
CA GLU A 111 -21.55 6.72 -6.47
C GLU A 111 -22.80 6.48 -7.34
N SER A 112 -23.17 7.50 -8.12
CA SER A 112 -24.23 7.39 -9.11
C SER A 112 -23.75 6.56 -10.30
N ASN A 113 -24.49 5.51 -10.65
CA ASN A 113 -24.14 4.63 -11.76
C ASN A 113 -25.16 4.72 -12.90
N GLU A 114 -24.70 5.13 -14.08
CA GLU A 114 -25.54 5.31 -15.29
C GLU A 114 -26.17 3.98 -15.77
N PHE A 115 -25.48 2.86 -15.57
CA PHE A 115 -25.99 1.51 -15.88
C PHE A 115 -26.99 1.01 -14.83
N CYS A 116 -27.11 1.70 -13.70
CA CYS A 116 -28.10 1.48 -12.66
C CYS A 116 -29.13 2.62 -12.60
N LEU A 117 -29.41 3.30 -13.73
CA LEU A 117 -30.40 4.37 -13.82
C LEU A 117 -30.09 5.55 -12.86
N ASP A 118 -28.81 5.89 -12.71
CA ASP A 118 -28.32 6.97 -11.84
C ASP A 118 -28.66 6.78 -10.35
N MET A 119 -28.92 5.54 -9.92
CA MET A 119 -29.05 5.21 -8.50
C MET A 119 -27.69 5.29 -7.80
N GLN A 120 -27.71 5.70 -6.53
CA GLN A 120 -26.56 5.56 -5.64
C GLN A 120 -26.32 4.07 -5.37
N VAL A 121 -25.17 3.57 -5.80
CA VAL A 121 -24.76 2.18 -5.60
C VAL A 121 -23.37 2.15 -5.00
N LEU A 122 -23.11 1.15 -4.15
CA LEU A 122 -21.76 0.89 -3.65
C LEU A 122 -20.92 0.30 -4.77
N GLU A 123 -19.86 1.00 -5.14
CA GLU A 123 -18.88 0.51 -6.11
C GLU A 123 -17.53 0.25 -5.45
N ALA A 124 -16.92 -0.88 -5.79
CA ALA A 124 -15.56 -1.19 -5.36
C ALA A 124 -14.58 -0.27 -6.09
N LYS A 125 -13.86 0.56 -5.34
CA LYS A 125 -12.90 1.52 -5.89
C LYS A 125 -11.45 1.07 -5.73
N TYR A 126 -11.10 0.56 -4.56
CA TYR A 126 -9.70 0.28 -4.22
C TYR A 126 -9.54 -1.04 -3.48
N LEU A 127 -8.38 -1.65 -3.68
CA LEU A 127 -7.87 -2.77 -2.88
C LEU A 127 -6.64 -2.27 -2.13
N MET A 128 -6.74 -2.18 -0.81
CA MET A 128 -5.76 -1.54 0.06
C MET A 128 -5.08 -2.56 0.98
N PHE A 129 -3.78 -2.45 1.17
CA PHE A 129 -3.05 -3.32 2.09
C PHE A 129 -3.39 -2.99 3.55
N VAL A 130 -3.68 -4.01 4.37
CA VAL A 130 -4.07 -3.84 5.78
C VAL A 130 -3.28 -4.71 6.75
N GLY A 131 -2.01 -4.95 6.42
CA GLY A 131 -1.10 -5.73 7.25
C GLY A 131 -1.06 -7.21 6.89
N PHE A 132 -0.49 -7.98 7.80
CA PHE A 132 -0.26 -9.41 7.62
C PHE A 132 -1.14 -10.27 8.55
N GLU A 133 -1.35 -11.53 8.17
CA GLU A 133 -1.89 -12.53 9.07
C GLU A 133 -0.92 -12.75 10.24
N LYS A 134 -1.37 -12.41 11.45
CA LYS A 134 -0.66 -12.73 12.68
C LYS A 134 -0.97 -14.19 12.97
N GLY A 135 0.02 -15.06 12.77
CA GLY A 135 -0.15 -16.47 13.12
C GLY A 135 -0.58 -16.61 14.58
N GLU A 136 -1.41 -17.59 14.89
CA GLU A 136 -1.56 -18.03 16.28
C GLU A 136 -0.16 -18.38 16.79
N SER A 137 0.27 -17.71 17.86
CA SER A 137 1.47 -18.10 18.59
C SER A 137 1.31 -19.56 19.02
N LYS A 138 2.00 -20.48 18.35
CA LYS A 138 2.15 -21.87 18.80
C LYS A 138 3.10 -21.93 19.98
#